data_AF-U2KKG4-F1
#
_entry.id   AF-U2KKG4-F1
#
_cell.length_a   1.000
_cell.length_b   1.000
_cell.length_c   1.000
_cell.angle_alpha   90.00
_cell.angle_beta   90.00
_cell.angle_gamma   90.00
#
_symmetry.space_group_name_H-M   'P 1'
#
loop_
_entity.id
_entity.type
_entity.pdbx_description
1 polymer ?
#
loop_
_entity_poly.entity_id
_entity_poly.type
_entity_poly.pdbx_seq_one_letter_code
_entity_poly.pdbx_strand_id
1 'polypeptide(L)'
;MYSSDATGISFGQHCIKPTGSLCAVLFLLYHEKISSASITEQIPVHTLIEVSEMQKWEWALLLGMVGTVCCSALAGTAQSYGSLEQNVLRLHILANSDSIDDQALKLKVRDKVLAQTEALFRSQPENAADAEQLVAEHLETLEQTAQQLVWDEGYSYAVKAQLVEMPFDDRTYGEWTMPAGDYEALRITIGEAAGQNWWCVMYPSLCVPNACEVTADEETAQEAFGKSEQDMLQHHERYAVKLKCVEWLKQWF
;
A
#
# COMPACT_ATOMS: atom_id res chain seq x y z
N MET A 1 -43.92 16.65 -44.08
CA MET A 1 -45.39 16.76 -44.04
C MET A 1 -45.87 15.60 -43.18
N TYR A 2 -46.39 15.92 -41.97
CA TYR A 2 -47.19 15.11 -41.01
C TYR A 2 -46.78 13.65 -40.73
N SER A 3 -46.42 13.28 -39.48
CA SER A 3 -47.32 12.82 -38.38
C SER A 3 -48.01 11.48 -38.74
N SER A 4 -48.11 10.44 -37.91
CA SER A 4 -48.40 10.40 -36.48
C SER A 4 -48.11 9.00 -35.89
N ASP A 5 -47.82 9.00 -34.59
CA ASP A 5 -48.09 8.02 -33.52
C ASP A 5 -48.74 6.66 -33.82
N ALA A 6 -48.27 5.61 -33.13
CA ALA A 6 -48.98 5.00 -31.99
C ALA A 6 -48.46 3.58 -31.64
N THR A 7 -47.90 3.47 -30.43
CA THR A 7 -48.13 2.43 -29.40
C THR A 7 -48.37 0.97 -29.78
N GLY A 8 -47.59 0.08 -29.15
CA GLY A 8 -48.07 -1.27 -28.82
C GLY A 8 -46.96 -2.31 -28.64
N ILE A 9 -46.25 -2.29 -27.51
CA ILE A 9 -45.44 -3.44 -27.10
C ILE A 9 -46.06 -4.05 -25.84
N SER A 10 -46.72 -5.17 -26.07
CA SER A 10 -47.11 -6.17 -25.08
C SER A 10 -45.87 -6.88 -24.55
N PHE A 11 -45.70 -6.97 -23.24
CA PHE A 11 -44.89 -8.03 -22.63
C PHE A 11 -45.51 -8.50 -21.32
N GLY A 12 -46.11 -9.70 -21.42
CA GLY A 12 -45.80 -10.85 -20.57
C GLY A 12 -45.76 -10.63 -19.06
N GLN A 13 -46.84 -11.06 -18.40
CA GLN A 13 -46.80 -11.52 -17.02
C GLN A 13 -45.71 -12.59 -16.87
N HIS A 14 -44.69 -12.33 -16.05
CA HIS A 14 -43.93 -13.38 -15.36
C HIS A 14 -43.79 -13.01 -13.88
N CYS A 15 -44.58 -13.71 -13.07
CA CYS A 15 -44.49 -13.72 -11.63
C CYS A 15 -43.14 -14.31 -11.21
N ILE A 16 -42.28 -13.52 -10.55
CA ILE A 16 -41.23 -14.05 -9.68
C ILE A 16 -41.25 -13.22 -8.39
N LYS A 17 -41.72 -13.82 -7.30
CA LYS A 17 -41.49 -13.33 -5.94
C LYS A 17 -39.98 -13.38 -5.66
N PRO A 18 -39.44 -12.38 -4.96
CA PRO A 18 -38.63 -12.74 -3.80
C PRO A 18 -39.02 -11.95 -2.55
N THR A 19 -39.14 -12.73 -1.48
CA THR A 19 -39.08 -12.37 -0.08
C THR A 19 -37.77 -11.68 0.29
N GLY A 20 -37.86 -10.70 1.20
CA GLY A 20 -36.88 -10.52 2.26
C GLY A 20 -35.70 -9.59 1.97
N SER A 21 -35.77 -8.41 2.60
CA SER A 21 -34.64 -7.67 3.18
C SER A 21 -33.45 -7.38 2.26
N LEU A 22 -33.52 -6.29 1.49
CA LEU A 22 -32.38 -5.56 0.92
C LEU A 22 -32.85 -4.17 0.49
N CYS A 23 -33.06 -3.26 1.44
CA CYS A 23 -33.38 -1.85 1.14
C CYS A 23 -32.48 -0.82 1.85
N ALA A 24 -31.51 -1.24 2.67
CA ALA A 24 -30.71 -0.30 3.47
C ALA A 24 -29.35 0.09 2.85
N VAL A 25 -28.88 -0.55 1.78
CA VAL A 25 -27.52 -0.30 1.24
C VAL A 25 -27.50 0.50 -0.06
N LEU A 26 -28.64 0.64 -0.75
CA LEU A 26 -28.74 1.41 -2.00
C LEU A 26 -28.87 2.93 -1.81
N PHE A 27 -28.97 3.42 -0.57
CA PHE A 27 -29.20 4.84 -0.30
C PHE A 27 -27.94 5.72 -0.39
N LEU A 28 -26.73 5.14 -0.35
CA LEU A 28 -25.49 5.91 -0.44
C LEU A 28 -24.92 6.04 -1.86
N LEU A 29 -25.45 5.33 -2.85
CA LEU A 29 -25.01 5.43 -4.25
C LEU A 29 -25.84 6.43 -5.09
N TYR A 30 -26.82 7.12 -4.49
CA TYR A 30 -27.74 8.01 -5.21
C TYR A 30 -27.56 9.50 -4.88
N HIS A 31 -26.40 9.93 -4.36
CA HIS A 31 -26.20 11.32 -3.94
C HIS A 31 -25.49 12.23 -4.96
N GLU A 32 -25.28 11.79 -6.20
CA GLU A 32 -24.61 12.62 -7.23
C GLU A 32 -25.52 13.04 -8.40
N LYS A 33 -26.85 12.86 -8.29
CA LYS A 33 -27.74 13.20 -9.42
C LYS A 33 -29.12 13.71 -9.05
N ILE A 34 -29.21 14.58 -8.04
CA ILE A 34 -30.44 15.37 -7.80
C ILE A 34 -30.04 16.84 -7.54
N SER A 35 -29.40 17.45 -8.55
CA SER A 35 -29.47 18.90 -8.74
C SER A 35 -30.58 19.13 -9.76
N SER A 36 -31.57 19.95 -9.41
CA SER A 36 -32.72 20.36 -10.23
C SER A 36 -33.87 19.33 -10.42
N ALA A 37 -34.55 18.96 -9.34
CA ALA A 37 -35.96 18.60 -9.40
C ALA A 37 -36.67 18.97 -8.09
N SER A 38 -37.55 19.96 -8.16
CA SER A 38 -38.51 20.26 -7.11
C SER A 38 -39.48 19.09 -7.01
N ILE A 39 -39.29 18.20 -6.04
CA ILE A 39 -40.26 17.18 -5.68
C ILE A 39 -40.49 17.29 -4.18
N THR A 40 -41.60 17.93 -3.82
CA THR A 40 -42.26 17.77 -2.54
C THR A 40 -42.81 16.34 -2.47
N GLU A 41 -41.94 15.37 -2.20
CA GLU A 41 -42.36 14.06 -1.69
C GLU A 41 -42.14 14.08 -0.18
N GLN A 42 -43.24 14.11 0.56
CA GLN A 42 -43.22 13.91 1.99
C GLN A 42 -42.66 12.52 2.26
N ILE A 43 -41.46 12.46 2.83
CA ILE A 43 -40.93 11.23 3.41
C ILE A 43 -41.99 10.74 4.41
N PRO A 44 -42.60 9.56 4.23
CA PRO A 44 -43.67 9.12 5.10
C PRO A 44 -43.13 8.99 6.52
N VAL A 45 -43.71 9.77 7.45
CA VAL A 45 -43.37 9.83 8.88
C VAL A 45 -43.37 8.43 9.55
N HIS A 46 -44.04 7.46 8.94
CA HIS A 46 -44.13 6.09 9.41
C HIS A 46 -42.79 5.34 9.43
N THR A 47 -41.82 5.67 8.58
CA THR A 47 -40.48 5.05 8.60
C THR A 47 -39.55 5.62 9.68
N LEU A 48 -39.84 6.80 10.23
CA LEU A 48 -39.04 7.38 11.32
C LEU A 48 -39.47 6.88 12.70
N ILE A 49 -40.70 6.37 12.84
CA ILE A 49 -41.27 5.94 14.13
C ILE A 49 -40.88 4.48 14.47
N GLU A 50 -40.75 3.58 13.51
CA GLU A 50 -40.34 2.18 13.81
C GLU A 50 -38.88 2.07 14.26
N VAL A 51 -38.02 3.03 13.91
CA VAL A 51 -36.63 3.04 14.39
C VAL A 51 -36.54 3.42 15.88
N SER A 52 -37.57 4.07 16.44
CA SER A 52 -37.57 4.50 17.87
C SER A 52 -38.06 3.43 18.86
N GLU A 53 -38.62 2.31 18.38
CA GLU A 53 -39.19 1.23 19.21
C GLU A 53 -38.35 -0.05 19.17
N MET A 54 -37.09 0.01 18.71
CA MET A 54 -36.19 -1.15 18.80
C MET A 54 -35.80 -1.42 20.26
N GLN A 55 -35.97 -2.67 20.71
CA GLN A 55 -35.65 -3.06 22.07
C GLN A 55 -34.13 -3.01 22.31
N LYS A 56 -33.68 -2.66 23.53
CA LYS A 56 -32.25 -2.45 23.85
C LYS A 56 -31.34 -3.63 23.46
N TRP A 57 -31.86 -4.86 23.47
CA TRP A 57 -31.10 -6.06 23.08
C TRP A 57 -30.96 -6.20 21.55
N GLU A 58 -31.90 -5.69 20.76
CA GLU A 58 -31.81 -5.66 19.29
C GLU A 58 -30.70 -4.70 18.85
N TRP A 59 -30.60 -3.53 19.49
CA TRP A 59 -29.47 -2.63 19.32
C TRP A 59 -28.14 -3.27 19.72
N ALA A 60 -28.11 -4.01 20.82
CA ALA A 60 -26.89 -4.72 21.24
C ALA A 60 -26.47 -5.80 20.24
N LEU A 61 -27.43 -6.56 19.68
CA LEU A 61 -27.16 -7.55 18.64
C LEU A 61 -26.69 -6.91 17.33
N LEU A 62 -27.32 -5.80 16.90
CA LEU A 62 -26.90 -5.08 15.70
C LEU A 62 -25.51 -4.48 15.87
N LEU A 63 -25.21 -3.85 17.01
CA LEU A 63 -23.87 -3.33 17.30
C LEU A 63 -22.84 -4.44 17.40
N GLY A 64 -23.19 -5.60 17.96
CA GLY A 64 -22.32 -6.77 17.98
C GLY A 64 -22.04 -7.31 16.57
N MET A 65 -23.07 -7.37 15.71
CA MET A 65 -22.92 -7.83 14.33
C MET A 65 -22.07 -6.86 13.51
N VAL A 66 -22.34 -5.55 13.60
CA VAL A 66 -21.54 -4.51 12.95
C VAL A 66 -20.12 -4.54 13.47
N GLY A 67 -19.93 -4.62 14.79
CA GLY A 67 -18.61 -4.75 15.40
C GLY A 67 -17.85 -5.97 14.90
N THR A 68 -18.51 -7.13 14.77
CA THR A 68 -17.89 -8.35 14.25
C THR A 68 -17.44 -8.18 12.79
N VAL A 69 -18.27 -7.55 11.94
CA VAL A 69 -17.93 -7.26 10.53
C VAL A 69 -16.77 -6.25 10.43
N CYS A 70 -16.76 -5.22 11.27
CA CYS A 70 -15.67 -4.25 11.32
C CYS A 70 -14.35 -4.89 11.79
N CYS A 71 -14.40 -5.71 12.85
CA CYS A 71 -13.23 -6.40 13.38
C CYS A 71 -12.64 -7.39 12.36
N SER A 72 -13.47 -8.14 11.63
CA SER A 72 -12.97 -9.07 10.62
C SER A 72 -12.33 -8.35 9.43
N ALA A 73 -12.89 -7.21 9.00
CA ALA A 73 -12.30 -6.37 7.95
C ALA A 73 -10.95 -5.75 8.38
N LEU A 74 -10.84 -5.31 9.64
CA LEU A 74 -9.58 -4.80 10.19
C LEU A 74 -8.54 -5.93 10.35
N ALA A 75 -8.95 -7.11 10.81
CA ALA A 75 -8.06 -8.26 10.94
C ALA A 75 -7.48 -8.70 9.58
N GLY A 76 -8.31 -8.75 8.53
CA GLY A 76 -7.83 -9.04 7.18
C GLY A 76 -6.85 -7.99 6.64
N THR A 77 -7.09 -6.72 6.96
CA THR A 77 -6.16 -5.64 6.61
C THR A 77 -4.84 -5.77 7.37
N ALA A 78 -4.90 -6.03 8.68
CA ALA A 78 -3.73 -6.22 9.53
C ALA A 78 -2.88 -7.42 9.07
N GLN A 79 -3.53 -8.53 8.68
CA GLN A 79 -2.85 -9.70 8.14
C GLN A 79 -2.17 -9.39 6.81
N SER A 80 -2.86 -8.70 5.89
CA SER A 80 -2.28 -8.33 4.59
C SER A 80 -1.09 -7.36 4.75
N TYR A 81 -1.19 -6.43 5.70
CA TYR A 81 -0.12 -5.50 6.01
C TYR A 81 1.10 -6.20 6.64
N GLY A 82 0.89 -7.08 7.62
CA GLY A 82 1.99 -7.86 8.19
C GLY A 82 2.66 -8.80 7.19
N SER A 83 1.88 -9.38 6.26
CA SER A 83 2.41 -10.16 5.14
C SER A 83 3.31 -9.30 4.24
N LEU A 84 2.86 -8.09 3.90
CA LEU A 84 3.62 -7.14 3.10
C LEU A 84 4.94 -6.74 3.78
N GLU A 85 4.92 -6.43 5.08
CA GLU A 85 6.13 -6.11 5.86
C GLU A 85 7.13 -7.27 5.83
N GLN A 86 6.66 -8.51 5.97
CA GLN A 86 7.49 -9.72 5.98
C GLN A 86 8.01 -10.14 4.60
N ASN A 87 7.39 -9.67 3.51
CA ASN A 87 7.73 -10.04 2.14
C ASN A 87 8.54 -8.96 1.41
N VAL A 88 9.07 -7.96 2.14
CA VAL A 88 9.79 -6.82 1.56
C VAL A 88 11.13 -6.61 2.26
N LEU A 89 12.21 -6.53 1.48
CA LEU A 89 13.51 -6.02 1.95
C LEU A 89 13.72 -4.61 1.39
N ARG A 90 13.94 -3.63 2.26
CA ARG A 90 14.14 -2.23 1.88
C ARG A 90 15.63 -1.90 1.71
N LEU A 91 15.91 -0.84 0.96
CA LEU A 91 17.24 -0.23 0.84
C LEU A 91 17.17 1.21 1.35
N HIS A 92 18.08 1.55 2.26
CA HIS A 92 18.27 2.90 2.76
C HIS A 92 19.72 3.34 2.60
N ILE A 93 19.97 4.41 1.85
CA ILE A 93 21.31 4.97 1.69
C ILE A 93 21.33 6.42 2.17
N LEU A 94 22.25 6.77 3.07
CA LEU A 94 22.48 8.13 3.52
C LEU A 94 23.77 8.68 2.90
N ALA A 95 23.65 9.86 2.29
CA ALA A 95 24.81 10.60 1.78
C ALA A 95 25.60 11.24 2.93
N ASN A 96 26.87 11.56 2.66
CA ASN A 96 27.71 12.28 3.61
C ASN A 96 27.14 13.67 3.96
N SER A 97 26.69 14.44 2.97
CA SER A 97 26.03 15.75 3.15
C SER A 97 24.99 16.04 2.04
N ASP A 98 24.36 17.21 2.10
CA ASP A 98 23.41 17.71 1.08
C ASP A 98 24.10 18.37 -0.14
N SER A 99 25.42 18.31 -0.24
CA SER A 99 26.14 18.81 -1.42
C SER A 99 25.76 18.02 -2.67
N ILE A 100 25.74 18.69 -3.83
CA ILE A 100 25.40 18.06 -5.12
C ILE A 100 26.30 16.85 -5.38
N ASP A 101 27.58 16.96 -5.04
CA ASP A 101 28.58 15.91 -5.21
C ASP A 101 28.30 14.69 -4.33
N ASP A 102 27.97 14.89 -3.04
CA ASP A 102 27.63 13.79 -2.14
C ASP A 102 26.30 13.14 -2.51
N GLN A 103 25.34 13.90 -3.01
CA GLN A 103 24.07 13.38 -3.52
C GLN A 103 24.29 12.55 -4.80
N ALA A 104 25.17 12.99 -5.71
CA ALA A 104 25.55 12.23 -6.90
C ALA A 104 26.30 10.95 -6.52
N LEU A 105 27.23 11.03 -5.55
CA LEU A 105 27.96 9.87 -5.04
C LEU A 105 27.00 8.82 -4.46
N LYS A 106 25.99 9.23 -3.68
CA LYS A 106 24.95 8.33 -3.15
C LYS A 106 24.23 7.56 -4.28
N LEU A 107 23.88 8.24 -5.38
CA LEU A 107 23.21 7.58 -6.51
C LEU A 107 24.13 6.58 -7.22
N LYS A 108 25.44 6.88 -7.33
CA LYS A 108 26.42 5.91 -7.85
C LYS A 108 26.57 4.69 -6.93
N VAL A 109 26.65 4.91 -5.61
CA VAL A 109 26.69 3.82 -4.61
C VAL A 109 25.45 2.95 -4.71
N ARG A 110 24.26 3.57 -4.79
CA ARG A 110 22.99 2.87 -5.03
C ARG A 110 23.08 1.96 -6.25
N ASP A 111 23.46 2.51 -7.40
CA ASP A 111 23.49 1.75 -8.66
C ASP A 111 24.46 0.58 -8.61
N LYS A 112 25.63 0.79 -7.98
CA LYS A 112 26.64 -0.25 -7.82
C LYS A 112 26.17 -1.37 -6.89
N VAL A 113 25.55 -1.03 -5.77
CA VAL A 113 25.01 -1.99 -4.79
C VAL A 113 23.87 -2.77 -5.42
N LEU A 114 22.91 -2.10 -6.08
CA LEU A 114 21.79 -2.75 -6.76
C LEU A 114 22.28 -3.73 -7.83
N ALA A 115 23.24 -3.34 -8.67
CA ALA A 115 23.81 -4.22 -9.69
C ALA A 115 24.48 -5.48 -9.09
N GLN A 116 25.12 -5.35 -7.93
CA GLN A 116 25.69 -6.50 -7.21
C GLN A 116 24.58 -7.37 -6.63
N THR A 117 23.57 -6.78 -5.99
CA THR A 117 22.46 -7.51 -5.41
C THR A 117 21.62 -8.23 -6.47
N GLU A 118 21.37 -7.63 -7.63
CA GLU A 118 20.74 -8.29 -8.78
C GLU A 118 21.52 -9.55 -9.21
N ALA A 119 22.85 -9.50 -9.14
CA ALA A 119 23.69 -10.64 -9.45
C ALA A 119 23.56 -11.76 -8.39
N LEU A 120 23.37 -11.40 -7.12
CA LEU A 120 23.11 -12.33 -6.01
C LEU A 120 21.72 -12.96 -6.14
N PHE A 121 20.71 -12.15 -6.48
CA PHE A 121 19.31 -12.57 -6.62
C PHE A 121 19.03 -13.37 -7.89
N ARG A 122 20.04 -13.67 -8.72
CA ARG A 122 19.87 -14.64 -9.84
C ARG A 122 19.47 -16.04 -9.37
N SER A 123 19.75 -16.40 -8.13
CA SER A 123 19.23 -17.63 -7.51
C SER A 123 17.73 -17.58 -7.25
N GLN A 124 17.08 -16.43 -7.47
CA GLN A 124 15.65 -16.17 -7.25
C GLN A 124 15.22 -16.52 -5.83
N PRO A 125 15.51 -15.66 -4.83
CA PRO A 125 15.01 -15.86 -3.48
C PRO A 125 13.48 -16.03 -3.51
N GLU A 126 12.98 -17.05 -2.83
CA GLU A 126 11.55 -17.42 -2.86
C GLU A 126 10.71 -16.45 -2.02
N ASN A 127 11.33 -15.80 -1.05
CA ASN A 127 10.71 -14.85 -0.14
C ASN A 127 11.74 -13.82 0.37
N ALA A 128 11.28 -12.82 1.13
CA ALA A 128 12.18 -11.76 1.62
C ALA A 128 13.16 -12.23 2.70
N ALA A 129 12.84 -13.27 3.48
CA ALA A 129 13.79 -13.82 4.45
C ALA A 129 14.98 -14.50 3.74
N ASP A 130 14.75 -15.18 2.62
CA ASP A 130 15.83 -15.72 1.78
C ASP A 130 16.68 -14.57 1.20
N ALA A 131 16.04 -13.49 0.74
CA ALA A 131 16.73 -12.31 0.23
C ALA A 131 17.58 -11.62 1.33
N GLU A 132 17.03 -11.48 2.54
CA GLU A 132 17.74 -10.96 3.70
C GLU A 132 18.95 -11.83 4.06
N GLN A 133 18.78 -13.15 4.08
CA GLN A 133 19.87 -14.08 4.36
C GLN A 133 20.98 -13.96 3.32
N LEU A 134 20.64 -13.91 2.03
CA LEU A 134 21.62 -13.71 0.95
C LEU A 134 22.37 -12.38 1.11
N VAL A 135 21.67 -11.30 1.48
CA VAL A 135 22.30 -10.01 1.75
C VAL A 135 23.18 -10.09 3.00
N ALA A 136 22.76 -10.80 4.05
CA ALA A 136 23.53 -10.98 5.28
C ALA A 136 24.85 -11.73 5.02
N GLU A 137 24.81 -12.81 4.24
CA GLU A 137 25.98 -13.60 3.85
C GLU A 137 26.98 -12.80 3.00
N HIS A 138 26.50 -11.80 2.26
CA HIS A 138 27.31 -10.95 1.39
C HIS A 138 27.46 -9.51 1.89
N LEU A 139 27.07 -9.22 3.14
CA LEU A 139 27.02 -7.86 3.68
C LEU A 139 28.39 -7.18 3.64
N GLU A 140 29.44 -7.90 4.05
CA GLU A 140 30.82 -7.39 4.02
C GLU A 140 31.26 -7.07 2.59
N THR A 141 30.93 -7.92 1.62
CA THR A 141 31.26 -7.70 0.22
C THR A 141 30.51 -6.49 -0.35
N LEU A 142 29.24 -6.30 0.02
CA LEU A 142 28.45 -5.13 -0.37
C LEU A 142 29.03 -3.84 0.21
N GLU A 143 29.43 -3.86 1.48
CA GLU A 143 30.13 -2.74 2.13
C GLU A 143 31.44 -2.42 1.41
N GLN A 144 32.26 -3.43 1.13
CA GLN A 144 33.53 -3.26 0.42
C GLN A 144 33.34 -2.70 -0.99
N THR A 145 32.33 -3.17 -1.73
CA THR A 145 32.01 -2.64 -3.05
C THR A 145 31.63 -1.16 -2.99
N ALA A 146 30.78 -0.77 -2.03
CA ALA A 146 30.39 0.61 -1.84
C ALA A 146 31.57 1.48 -1.39
N GLN A 147 32.40 0.96 -0.48
CA GLN A 147 33.61 1.62 0.00
C GLN A 147 34.63 1.85 -1.12
N GLN A 148 34.85 0.85 -1.98
CA GLN A 148 35.76 0.96 -3.12
C GLN A 148 35.28 2.00 -4.11
N LEU A 149 33.96 2.06 -4.39
CA LEU A 149 33.41 3.08 -5.27
C LEU A 149 33.63 4.50 -4.73
N VAL A 150 33.46 4.69 -3.42
CA VAL A 150 33.72 5.99 -2.78
C VAL A 150 35.18 6.42 -2.95
N TRP A 151 36.12 5.48 -2.82
CA TRP A 151 37.54 5.75 -3.07
C TRP A 151 37.85 6.01 -4.55
N ASP A 152 37.26 5.25 -5.47
CA ASP A 152 37.46 5.39 -6.91
C ASP A 152 36.94 6.75 -7.42
N GLU A 153 35.90 7.28 -6.78
CA GLU A 153 35.34 8.62 -7.03
C GLU A 153 36.18 9.75 -6.38
N GLY A 154 37.26 9.40 -5.67
CA GLY A 154 38.22 10.36 -5.10
C GLY A 154 37.90 10.85 -3.68
N TYR A 155 36.92 10.25 -3.01
CA TYR A 155 36.55 10.60 -1.64
C TYR A 155 37.23 9.70 -0.62
N SER A 156 37.41 10.18 0.61
CA SER A 156 37.97 9.42 1.72
C SER A 156 36.92 9.04 2.77
N TYR A 157 35.62 9.10 2.42
CA TYR A 157 34.55 8.78 3.36
C TYR A 157 34.54 7.30 3.72
N ALA A 158 34.29 7.00 5.00
CA ALA A 158 34.00 5.64 5.42
C ALA A 158 32.58 5.25 4.98
N VAL A 159 32.39 4.02 4.55
CA VAL A 159 31.08 3.43 4.27
C VAL A 159 30.82 2.34 5.29
N LYS A 160 29.58 2.27 5.76
CA LYS A 160 29.10 1.19 6.62
C LYS A 160 27.80 0.64 6.08
N ALA A 161 27.71 -0.68 5.93
CA ALA A 161 26.50 -1.41 5.58
C ALA A 161 26.03 -2.24 6.78
N GLN A 162 24.72 -2.26 7.01
CA GLN A 162 24.11 -3.05 8.07
C GLN A 162 22.69 -3.45 7.69
N LEU A 163 22.28 -4.66 8.08
CA LEU A 163 20.87 -5.05 8.11
C LEU A 163 20.26 -4.58 9.43
N VAL A 164 19.13 -3.88 9.35
CA VAL A 164 18.45 -3.30 10.50
C VAL A 164 16.96 -3.14 10.22
N GLU A 165 16.15 -3.50 11.20
CA GLU A 165 14.74 -3.12 11.26
C GLU A 165 14.63 -1.63 11.62
N MET A 166 13.99 -0.84 10.76
CA MET A 166 13.83 0.60 10.99
C MET A 166 12.54 1.17 10.40
N PRO A 167 12.05 2.31 10.93
CA PRO A 167 10.84 2.93 10.43
C PRO A 167 11.08 3.57 9.06
N PHE A 168 10.09 3.42 8.18
CA PHE A 168 9.99 4.12 6.92
C PHE A 168 8.66 4.88 6.83
N ASP A 169 8.72 6.05 6.19
CA ASP A 169 7.52 6.77 5.77
C ASP A 169 6.91 6.11 4.51
N ASP A 170 5.67 6.50 4.21
CA ASP A 170 4.98 6.06 3.01
C ASP A 170 5.70 6.57 1.75
N ARG A 171 5.72 5.72 0.72
CA ARG A 171 6.44 6.03 -0.52
C ARG A 171 5.71 5.52 -1.75
N THR A 172 5.48 6.42 -2.70
CA THR A 172 4.85 6.12 -3.98
C THR A 172 5.87 5.78 -5.06
N TYR A 173 5.59 4.71 -5.81
CA TYR A 173 6.33 4.14 -6.93
C TYR A 173 5.34 3.96 -8.09
N GLY A 174 5.20 4.96 -8.96
CA GLY A 174 4.16 4.96 -10.01
C GLY A 174 2.75 4.90 -9.40
N GLU A 175 1.97 3.89 -9.78
CA GLU A 175 0.61 3.65 -9.25
C GLU A 175 0.58 2.93 -7.88
N TRP A 176 1.75 2.59 -7.32
CA TRP A 176 1.86 1.80 -6.09
C TRP A 176 2.33 2.67 -4.95
N THR A 177 1.66 2.62 -3.80
CA THR A 177 2.13 3.31 -2.58
C THR A 177 2.45 2.29 -1.51
N MET A 178 3.73 2.19 -1.17
CA MET A 178 4.17 1.40 -0.02
C MET A 178 3.81 2.17 1.25
N PRO A 179 3.04 1.58 2.19
CA PRO A 179 2.67 2.25 3.42
C PRO A 179 3.88 2.52 4.32
N ALA A 180 3.70 3.44 5.27
CA ALA A 180 4.65 3.61 6.37
C ALA A 180 4.63 2.36 7.27
N GLY A 181 5.73 2.08 7.95
CA GLY A 181 5.88 0.88 8.79
C GLY A 181 7.33 0.62 9.19
N ASP A 182 7.54 -0.40 10.01
CA ASP A 182 8.87 -0.90 10.36
C ASP A 182 9.22 -2.03 9.39
N TYR A 183 10.37 -1.90 8.73
CA TYR A 183 10.81 -2.84 7.70
C TYR A 183 12.25 -3.25 7.92
N GLU A 184 12.58 -4.49 7.58
CA GLU A 184 13.96 -4.92 7.41
C GLU A 184 14.60 -4.18 6.23
N ALA A 185 15.79 -3.62 6.48
CA ALA A 185 16.47 -2.79 5.51
C ALA A 185 17.98 -3.02 5.46
N LEU A 186 18.52 -3.10 4.24
CA LEU A 186 19.94 -2.84 4.03
C LEU A 186 20.19 -1.34 4.14
N ARG A 187 20.80 -0.92 5.24
CA ARG A 187 21.18 0.46 5.49
C ARG A 187 22.65 0.69 5.17
N ILE A 188 22.92 1.64 4.29
CA ILE A 188 24.27 2.09 3.91
C ILE A 188 24.44 3.55 4.33
N THR A 189 25.44 3.83 5.15
CA THR A 189 25.81 5.18 5.56
C THR A 189 27.15 5.56 4.94
N ILE A 190 27.19 6.69 4.25
CA ILE A 190 28.42 7.25 3.67
C ILE A 190 28.87 8.43 4.54
N GLY A 191 30.11 8.39 5.02
CA GLY A 191 30.72 9.46 5.81
C GLY A 191 29.95 9.80 7.07
N GLU A 192 29.62 11.08 7.26
CA GLU A 192 28.84 11.56 8.43
C GLU A 192 27.36 11.19 8.38
N ALA A 193 26.87 10.69 7.22
CA ALA A 193 25.47 10.36 7.01
C ALA A 193 24.50 11.54 7.32
N ALA A 194 24.95 12.77 7.09
CA ALA A 194 24.21 14.00 7.38
C ALA A 194 23.42 14.53 6.17
N GLY A 195 23.51 13.86 5.03
CA GLY A 195 22.82 14.24 3.80
C GLY A 195 21.46 13.57 3.63
N GLN A 196 20.79 13.93 2.53
CA GLN A 196 19.49 13.35 2.18
C GLN A 196 19.53 11.82 2.04
N ASN A 197 18.41 11.22 2.43
CA ASN A 197 18.16 9.78 2.30
C ASN A 197 17.91 9.36 0.85
N TRP A 198 18.13 8.10 0.56
CA TRP A 198 17.58 7.39 -0.59
C TRP A 198 16.86 6.15 -0.07
N TRP A 199 15.57 6.04 -0.37
CA TRP A 199 14.73 4.91 0.02
C TRP A 199 14.23 4.18 -1.21
N CYS A 200 14.25 2.85 -1.13
CA CYS A 200 13.72 2.00 -2.17
C CYS A 200 13.39 0.60 -1.65
N VAL A 201 12.65 -0.20 -2.42
CA VAL A 201 12.38 -1.61 -2.16
C VAL A 201 13.37 -2.47 -2.97
N MET A 202 14.32 -3.10 -2.26
CA MET A 202 15.37 -3.94 -2.84
C MET A 202 14.85 -5.31 -3.24
N TYR A 203 14.00 -5.92 -2.42
CA TYR A 203 13.27 -7.14 -2.75
C TYR A 203 11.78 -6.95 -2.41
N PRO A 204 10.86 -7.29 -3.32
CA PRO A 204 11.10 -7.53 -4.75
C PRO A 204 11.71 -6.30 -5.44
N SER A 205 12.47 -6.47 -6.52
CA SER A 205 13.26 -5.38 -7.13
C SER A 205 12.39 -4.26 -7.71
N LEU A 206 12.01 -3.26 -6.91
CA LEU A 206 11.30 -2.05 -7.38
C LEU A 206 12.25 -0.85 -7.58
N CYS A 207 13.55 -1.06 -7.37
CA CYS A 207 14.57 -0.03 -7.53
C CYS A 207 15.01 0.16 -8.97
N VAL A 208 14.38 1.09 -9.68
CA VAL A 208 14.85 1.50 -11.02
C VAL A 208 15.91 2.63 -10.94
N PRO A 209 17.00 2.56 -11.73
CA PRO A 209 18.09 3.55 -11.70
C PRO A 209 17.70 4.98 -12.09
N ASN A 210 16.65 5.19 -12.90
CA ASN A 210 16.26 6.50 -13.42
C ASN A 210 15.25 7.21 -12.51
N ALA A 211 15.77 8.03 -11.62
CA ALA A 211 15.04 8.81 -10.63
C ALA A 211 14.54 10.15 -11.21
N CYS A 212 13.42 10.13 -11.92
CA CYS A 212 12.54 11.31 -12.08
C CYS A 212 11.06 10.91 -11.95
N GLU A 213 10.72 9.70 -12.38
CA GLU A 213 9.47 9.01 -12.09
C GLU A 213 9.87 7.57 -11.74
N VAL A 214 9.67 7.13 -10.50
CA VAL A 214 10.00 5.76 -10.11
C VAL A 214 8.91 4.85 -10.68
N THR A 215 9.02 4.51 -11.96
CA THR A 215 8.20 3.47 -12.56
C THR A 215 8.74 2.15 -12.03
N ALA A 216 8.07 1.58 -11.03
CA ALA A 216 8.24 0.15 -10.76
C ALA A 216 7.95 -0.60 -12.07
N ASP A 217 8.75 -1.60 -12.40
CA ASP A 217 8.37 -2.54 -13.45
C ASP A 217 7.07 -3.21 -12.98
N GLU A 218 5.94 -2.80 -13.57
CA GLU A 218 4.60 -3.19 -13.10
C GLU A 218 4.42 -4.71 -13.11
N GLU A 219 5.06 -5.39 -14.07
CA GLU A 219 5.09 -6.85 -14.17
C GLU A 219 5.78 -7.48 -12.95
N THR A 220 7.00 -7.03 -12.63
CA THR A 220 7.74 -7.49 -11.44
C THR A 220 6.97 -7.23 -10.13
N ALA A 221 6.32 -6.07 -9.99
CA ALA A 221 5.51 -5.77 -8.79
C ALA A 221 4.25 -6.65 -8.70
N GLN A 222 3.56 -6.89 -9.82
CA GLN A 222 2.37 -7.73 -9.86
C GLN A 222 2.67 -9.22 -9.66
N GLU A 223 3.84 -9.70 -10.02
CA GLU A 223 4.23 -11.09 -9.77
C GLU A 223 4.67 -11.31 -8.33
N ALA A 224 5.31 -10.31 -7.71
CA ALA A 224 5.90 -10.47 -6.39
C ALA A 224 4.91 -10.33 -5.22
N PHE A 225 3.84 -9.54 -5.37
CA PHE A 225 2.86 -9.33 -4.31
C PHE A 225 1.60 -10.16 -4.53
N GLY A 226 0.99 -10.66 -3.45
CA GLY A 226 -0.30 -11.33 -3.51
C GLY A 226 -1.44 -10.36 -3.88
N LYS A 227 -2.57 -10.86 -4.40
CA LYS A 227 -3.70 -10.02 -4.83
C LYS A 227 -4.20 -9.02 -3.77
N SER A 228 -4.20 -9.42 -2.49
CA SER A 228 -4.61 -8.56 -1.37
C SER A 228 -3.59 -7.46 -1.07
N GLU A 229 -2.31 -7.75 -1.22
CA GLU A 229 -1.23 -6.77 -1.07
C GLU A 229 -1.25 -5.77 -2.23
N GLN A 230 -1.46 -6.25 -3.46
CA GLN A 230 -1.59 -5.38 -4.63
C GLN A 230 -2.77 -4.41 -4.52
N ASP A 231 -3.94 -4.89 -4.10
CA ASP A 231 -5.12 -4.04 -3.88
C ASP A 231 -4.84 -2.98 -2.81
N MET A 232 -4.08 -3.33 -1.76
CA MET A 232 -3.66 -2.39 -0.73
C MET A 232 -2.70 -1.32 -1.27
N LEU A 233 -1.70 -1.72 -2.07
CA LEU A 233 -0.68 -0.82 -2.60
C LEU A 233 -1.25 0.14 -3.67
N GLN A 234 -2.14 -0.33 -4.55
CA GLN A 234 -2.75 0.49 -5.60
C GLN A 234 -3.90 1.37 -5.09
N HIS A 235 -4.60 0.94 -4.04
CA HIS A 235 -5.71 1.69 -3.45
C HIS A 235 -5.41 2.17 -2.03
N HIS A 236 -4.18 2.66 -1.81
CA HIS A 236 -3.69 3.04 -0.49
C HIS A 236 -4.65 3.99 0.26
N GLU A 237 -5.31 4.93 -0.42
CA GLU A 237 -6.28 5.86 0.18
C GLU A 237 -7.45 5.15 0.86
N ARG A 238 -7.91 4.02 0.28
CA ARG A 238 -8.99 3.19 0.86
C ARG A 238 -8.54 2.44 2.11
N TYR A 239 -7.24 2.18 2.24
CA TYR A 239 -6.65 1.42 3.32
C TYR A 239 -5.99 2.29 4.38
N ALA A 240 -5.65 3.55 4.11
CA ALA A 240 -4.98 4.45 5.04
C ALA A 240 -5.72 4.59 6.38
N VAL A 241 -7.05 4.72 6.35
CA VAL A 241 -7.87 4.77 7.57
C VAL A 241 -7.85 3.44 8.31
N LYS A 242 -7.93 2.32 7.58
CA LYS A 242 -7.90 0.98 8.18
C LYS A 242 -6.54 0.69 8.82
N LEU A 243 -5.45 1.08 8.16
CA LEU A 243 -4.08 0.94 8.67
C LEU A 243 -3.88 1.76 9.95
N LYS A 244 -4.34 3.02 9.98
CA LYS A 244 -4.33 3.82 11.22
C LYS A 244 -5.15 3.19 12.34
N CYS A 245 -6.30 2.58 12.04
CA CYS A 245 -7.07 1.84 13.04
C CYS A 245 -6.32 0.60 13.55
N VAL A 246 -5.61 -0.12 12.66
CA VAL A 246 -4.79 -1.28 13.03
C VAL A 246 -3.61 -0.87 13.90
N GLU A 247 -2.89 0.18 13.53
CA GLU A 247 -1.80 0.76 14.35
C GLU A 247 -2.30 1.18 15.73
N TRP A 248 -3.44 1.87 15.79
CA TRP A 248 -4.06 2.28 17.05
C TRP A 248 -4.42 1.08 17.91
N LEU A 249 -4.95 0.01 17.32
CA LEU A 249 -5.23 -1.24 18.05
C LEU A 249 -3.94 -1.89 18.57
N LYS A 250 -2.88 -1.99 17.76
CA LYS A 250 -1.56 -2.53 18.17
C LYS A 250 -0.94 -1.73 19.33
N GLN A 251 -1.21 -0.42 19.43
CA GLN A 251 -0.69 0.40 20.53
C GLN A 251 -1.39 0.15 21.87
N TRP A 252 -2.63 -0.35 21.85
CA TRP A 252 -3.45 -0.55 23.05
C TRP A 252 -3.54 -2.00 23.53
N PHE A 253 -3.27 -2.97 22.65
CA PHE A 253 -3.32 -4.42 22.92
C PHE A 253 -1.98 -5.07 22.61
#